data_AF-B0C0I8-F1
#
_entry.id   AF-B0C0I8-F1
#
_cell.length_a   1.000
_cell.length_b   1.000
_cell.length_c   1.000
_cell.angle_alpha   90.00
_cell.angle_beta   90.00
_cell.angle_gamma   90.00
#
_symmetry.space_group_name_H-M   'P 1'
#
loop_
_entity.id
_entity.type
_entity.pdbx_description
1 polymer ?
#
loop_
_entity_poly.entity_id
_entity_poly.type
_entity_poly.pdbx_seq_one_letter_code
_entity_poly.pdbx_strand_id
1 'polypeptide(L)' 'MEVNRYFIQNLREALTPPTPSKSFGPHWRRIAQVYKALDQAEAGATYSTLIQHVRQVTGTGCSRKLIAKWKRERGLR' A
#
# COMPACT_ATOMS: atom_id res chain seq x y z
N MET A 1 -41.90 19.92 21.05
CA MET A 1 -41.69 19.43 19.66
C MET A 1 -40.19 19.28 19.44
N GLU A 2 -39.62 18.12 19.79
CA GLU A 2 -38.16 17.89 19.82
C GLU A 2 -37.73 16.82 18.80
N VAL A 3 -38.29 16.89 17.59
CA VAL A 3 -38.04 15.89 16.53
C VAL A 3 -37.01 16.35 15.50
N ASN A 4 -36.55 17.60 15.60
CA ASN A 4 -35.85 18.25 14.48
C ASN A 4 -34.34 18.40 14.66
N ARG A 5 -33.76 17.99 15.81
CA ARG A 5 -32.30 18.07 16.01
C ARG A 5 -31.58 16.82 15.52
N TYR A 6 -32.10 15.64 15.84
CA TYR A 6 -31.52 14.36 15.42
C TYR A 6 -31.60 14.15 13.90
N PHE A 7 -32.70 14.57 13.26
CA PHE A 7 -32.88 14.43 11.81
C PHE A 7 -31.86 15.27 11.01
N ILE A 8 -31.60 16.50 11.45
CA ILE A 8 -30.63 17.40 10.81
C ILE A 8 -29.18 16.91 11.04
N GLN A 9 -28.90 16.28 12.18
CA GLN A 9 -27.59 15.72 12.48
C GLN A 9 -27.26 14.53 11.56
N ASN A 10 -28.24 13.64 11.35
CA ASN A 10 -28.09 12.46 10.50
C ASN A 10 -27.90 12.83 9.01
N LEU A 11 -28.54 13.91 8.54
CA LEU A 11 -28.34 14.44 7.19
C LEU A 11 -26.94 15.03 6.96
N ARG A 12 -26.31 15.61 7.99
CA ARG A 12 -24.94 16.12 7.89
C ARG A 12 -23.90 15.01 7.74
N GLU A 13 -24.06 13.90 8.46
CA GLU A 13 -23.17 12.73 8.33
C GLU A 13 -23.32 12.05 6.97
N ALA A 14 -24.55 11.96 6.44
CA ALA A 14 -24.81 11.35 5.14
C ALA A 14 -24.29 12.20 3.95
N LEU A 15 -24.11 13.51 4.14
CA LEU A 15 -23.63 14.44 3.12
C LEU A 15 -22.15 14.78 3.23
N THR A 16 -21.47 14.33 4.29
CA THR A 16 -20.00 14.37 4.31
C THR A 16 -19.45 13.34 3.34
N PRO A 17 -18.72 13.76 2.29
CA PRO A 17 -18.02 12.80 1.44
C PRO A 17 -17.06 11.98 2.33
N PRO A 18 -16.91 10.66 2.08
CA PRO A 18 -15.89 9.90 2.77
C PRO A 18 -14.57 10.62 2.54
N THR A 19 -13.91 11.02 3.63
CA THR A 19 -12.61 11.67 3.56
C THR A 19 -11.71 10.86 2.64
N PRO A 20 -11.05 11.47 1.64
CA PRO A 20 -10.18 10.71 0.76
C PRO A 20 -9.16 10.02 1.65
N SER A 21 -9.25 8.69 1.69
CA SER A 21 -8.45 7.85 2.56
C SER A 21 -6.99 8.17 2.32
N LYS A 22 -6.39 8.91 3.28
CA LYS A 22 -4.97 9.20 3.44
C LYS A 22 -4.19 9.17 2.12
N SER A 23 -4.09 10.30 1.42
CA SER A 23 -3.25 10.43 0.22
C SER A 23 -1.83 9.97 0.55
N PHE A 24 -1.53 8.71 0.26
CA PHE A 24 -0.25 8.13 0.57
C PHE A 24 0.77 8.79 -0.37
N GLY A 25 1.68 9.58 0.20
CA GLY A 25 2.64 10.39 -0.55
C GLY A 25 3.50 9.60 -1.54
N PRO A 26 4.32 10.28 -2.36
CA PRO A 26 5.13 9.67 -3.42
C PRO A 26 6.01 8.49 -2.96
N HIS A 27 6.41 8.47 -1.68
CA HIS A 27 7.12 7.36 -1.06
C HIS A 27 6.34 6.04 -1.06
N TRP A 28 5.04 6.07 -0.76
CA TRP A 28 4.21 4.86 -0.74
C TRP A 28 3.95 4.31 -2.13
N ARG A 29 3.70 5.18 -3.12
CA ARG A 29 3.54 4.75 -4.52
C ARG A 29 4.78 3.99 -5.00
N ARG A 30 5.98 4.46 -4.61
CA ARG A 30 7.24 3.77 -4.90
C ARG A 30 7.32 2.40 -4.21
N ILE A 31 6.94 2.30 -2.94
CA ILE A 31 6.89 1.02 -2.23
C ILE A 31 5.90 0.05 -2.88
N ALA A 32 4.70 0.51 -3.24
CA ALA A 32 3.68 -0.29 -3.89
C ALA A 32 4.16 -0.84 -5.26
N GLN A 33 4.86 -0.02 -6.05
CA GLN A 33 5.48 -0.47 -7.30
C GLN A 33 6.55 -1.54 -7.05
N VAL A 34 7.40 -1.36 -6.03
CA VAL A 34 8.40 -2.37 -5.65
C VAL A 34 7.73 -3.67 -5.22
N TYR A 35 6.67 -3.60 -4.40
CA TYR A 35 5.93 -4.78 -3.96
C TYR A 35 5.27 -5.51 -5.13
N LYS A 36 4.72 -4.78 -6.10
CA LYS A 36 4.17 -5.34 -7.33
C LYS A 36 5.24 -6.03 -8.17
N ALA A 37 6.43 -5.44 -8.28
CA ALA A 37 7.55 -6.08 -8.97
C ALA A 37 8.02 -7.36 -8.24
N LEU A 38 8.04 -7.35 -6.90
CA LEU A 38 8.38 -8.54 -6.11
C LEU A 38 7.33 -9.65 -6.23
N ASP A 39 6.06 -9.31 -6.41
CA ASP A 39 4.97 -10.27 -6.65
C ASP A 39 5.10 -11.02 -7.99
N GLN A 40 5.68 -10.36 -8.99
CA GLN A 40 5.98 -10.96 -10.29
C GLN A 40 7.26 -11.80 -10.30
N ALA A 41 8.07 -11.71 -9.24
CA ALA A 41 9.30 -12.47 -9.14
C ALA A 41 9.04 -13.93 -8.73
N GLU A 42 9.91 -14.83 -9.18
CA GLU A 42 9.80 -16.26 -8.93
C GLU A 42 9.80 -16.60 -7.43
N ALA A 43 8.89 -17.49 -7.02
CA ALA A 43 8.76 -17.92 -5.63
C ALA A 43 10.05 -18.64 -5.18
N GLY A 44 10.72 -18.10 -4.16
CA GLY A 44 11.97 -18.66 -3.64
C GLY A 44 13.25 -17.96 -4.16
N ALA A 45 13.13 -16.91 -4.96
CA ALA A 45 14.28 -16.15 -5.43
C ALA A 45 15.13 -15.57 -4.28
N THR A 46 16.45 -15.60 -4.46
CA THR A 46 17.40 -15.02 -3.50
C THR A 46 17.25 -13.50 -3.42
N TYR A 47 17.74 -12.89 -2.34
CA TYR A 47 17.70 -11.43 -2.20
C TYR A 47 18.36 -10.71 -3.39
N SER A 48 19.48 -11.23 -3.90
CA SER A 48 20.20 -10.64 -5.03
C SER A 48 19.33 -10.62 -6.30
N THR A 49 18.69 -11.76 -6.60
CA THR A 49 17.79 -11.91 -7.74
C THR A 49 16.58 -10.97 -7.64
N LEU A 50 15.99 -10.87 -6.44
CA LEU A 50 14.85 -9.98 -6.17
C LEU A 50 15.23 -8.49 -6.32
N ILE A 51 16.41 -8.08 -5.83
CA ILE A 51 16.88 -6.69 -5.97
C ILE A 51 17.11 -6.36 -7.44
N GLN A 52 17.72 -7.28 -8.20
CA GLN A 52 17.98 -7.09 -9.62
C GLN A 52 16.68 -7.01 -10.42
N HIS A 53 15.71 -7.90 -10.13
CA HIS A 53 14.40 -7.89 -10.77
C HIS A 53 13.65 -6.57 -10.52
N VAL A 54 13.59 -6.13 -9.26
CA VAL A 54 12.97 -4.83 -8.94
C VAL A 54 13.68 -3.70 -9.68
N ARG A 55 15.02 -3.69 -9.72
CA ARG A 55 15.78 -2.66 -10.45
C ARG A 55 15.47 -2.65 -11.95
N GLN A 56 15.24 -3.81 -12.56
CA GLN A 56 14.84 -3.91 -13.97
C GLN A 56 13.43 -3.36 -14.20
N VAL A 57 12.48 -3.68 -13.32
CA VAL A 57 11.07 -3.29 -13.47
C VAL A 57 10.81 -1.83 -13.10
N THR A 58 11.37 -1.35 -11.98
CA THR A 58 11.11 0.00 -11.46
C THR A 58 12.23 1.00 -11.74
N GLY A 59 13.34 0.57 -12.37
CA GLY A 59 14.52 1.40 -12.62
C GLY A 59 15.31 1.78 -11.35
N THR A 60 14.80 1.44 -10.18
CA THR A 60 15.35 1.79 -8.86
C THR A 60 15.55 0.54 -8.03
N GLY A 61 16.72 0.41 -7.43
CA GLY A 61 17.02 -0.69 -6.53
C GLY A 61 16.16 -0.65 -5.25
N CYS A 62 15.92 -1.82 -4.68
CA CYS A 62 15.14 -2.01 -3.46
C CYS A 62 16.08 -2.44 -2.30
N SER A 63 15.77 -2.00 -1.08
CA SER A 63 16.55 -2.38 0.10
C SER A 63 16.20 -3.80 0.57
N ARG A 64 17.17 -4.54 1.10
CA ARG A 64 16.93 -5.88 1.67
C ARG A 64 15.89 -5.87 2.79
N LYS A 65 15.81 -4.78 3.58
CA LYS A 65 14.78 -4.61 4.62
C LYS A 65 13.36 -4.60 4.04
N LEU A 66 13.17 -3.97 2.87
CA LEU A 66 11.87 -3.92 2.21
C LEU A 66 11.45 -5.30 1.69
N ILE A 67 12.39 -6.05 1.13
CA ILE A 67 12.16 -7.45 0.70
C ILE A 67 11.85 -8.34 1.91
N ALA A 68 12.59 -8.18 3.01
CA ALA A 68 12.33 -8.93 4.24
C ALA A 68 10.94 -8.60 4.83
N LYS A 69 10.52 -7.33 4.76
CA LYS A 69 9.17 -6.91 5.14
C LYS A 69 8.10 -7.55 4.23
N TRP A 70 8.31 -7.52 2.92
CA TRP A 70 7.43 -8.16 1.94
C TRP A 70 7.30 -9.68 2.16
N LYS A 71 8.43 -10.39 2.37
CA LYS A 71 8.43 -11.84 2.68
C LYS A 71 7.64 -12.14 3.96
N ARG A 72 7.84 -11.33 5.01
CA ARG A 72 7.11 -11.47 6.28
C ARG A 72 5.61 -11.27 6.12
N GLU A 73 5.19 -10.24 5.38
CA GLU A 73 3.76 -9.98 5.13
C GLU A 73 3.08 -11.11 4.37
N ARG A 74 3.84 -11.91 3.59
CA ARG A 74 3.32 -13.07 2.85
C ARG A 74 3.46 -14.40 3.57
N GLY A 75 4.01 -14.42 4.79
CA GLY A 75 4.30 -15.67 5.49
C GLY A 75 5.35 -16.55 4.79
N LEU A 76 6.10 -15.99 3.83
CA LEU A 76 7.23 -16.64 3.14
C LEU A 76 8.43 -16.59 4.09
N ARG A 77 8.42 -17.45 5.10
CA ARG A 77 9.47 -17.54 6.10
C ARG A 77 10.57 -18.50 5.66
#